data_AF-A0A819UXN4-F1
#
_entry.id   AF-A0A819UXN4-F1
#
_cell.length_a   1.000
_cell.length_b   1.000
_cell.length_c   1.000
_cell.angle_alpha   90.00
_cell.angle_beta   90.00
_cell.angle_gamma   90.00
#
_symmetry.space_group_name_H-M   'P 1'
#
loop_
_entity.id
_entity.type
_entity.pdbx_description
1 polymer ?
#
loop_
_entity_poly.entity_id
_entity_poly.type
_entity_poly.pdbx_seq_one_letter_code
_entity_poly.pdbx_strand_id
1 'polypeptide(L)'
;MRERRTDDEFRLLGNRRRANSHKIARQDDEFKTEDNKRRAKVLKIARQDDEFKTEDNKRRAKAHKSEGQDDEFKTEDNKRRAEALKIARQDDEFKEEDNKRRAEALKIARQDDEFKEEERRRNALRIHNNRDKYKSNFDDMKSNYESKIKEGPTHICSCCGGLWFEYSIREYTVEMLTNKGLKAEFIDTLCYLKHAIIKLCVTCRKDIMSNKIPNLSLSNGLAFYEVPNCLKILTELEERLISPRIPFMVIRSLGSCKQFGLK
;
A
#
# COMPACT_ATOMS: atom_id res chain seq x y z
N MET A 1 -54.34 -65.39 -4.07
CA MET A 1 -53.71 -64.04 -4.00
C MET A 1 -52.88 -63.79 -2.71
N ARG A 2 -52.98 -64.64 -1.67
CA ARG A 2 -52.26 -64.47 -0.40
C ARG A 2 -50.83 -65.06 -0.36
N GLU A 3 -50.48 -65.96 -1.27
CA GLU A 3 -49.16 -66.65 -1.28
C GLU A 3 -48.01 -65.83 -1.88
N ARG A 4 -48.30 -64.76 -2.64
CA ARG A 4 -47.26 -63.90 -3.25
C ARG A 4 -46.62 -62.91 -2.26
N ARG A 5 -47.16 -62.76 -1.04
CA ARG A 5 -46.63 -61.83 -0.02
C ARG A 5 -45.60 -62.47 0.93
N THR A 6 -45.52 -63.80 0.96
CA THR A 6 -44.54 -64.57 1.75
C THR A 6 -43.29 -64.93 0.95
N ASP A 7 -43.29 -64.67 -0.35
CA ASP A 7 -42.16 -64.87 -1.25
C ASP A 7 -41.16 -63.69 -1.14
N ASP A 8 -39.97 -63.97 -0.63
CA ASP A 8 -38.92 -62.98 -0.40
C ASP A 8 -38.41 -62.35 -1.70
N GLU A 9 -38.40 -63.08 -2.81
CA GLU A 9 -37.97 -62.57 -4.11
C GLU A 9 -38.96 -61.53 -4.63
N PHE A 10 -40.25 -61.84 -4.50
CA PHE A 10 -41.32 -60.90 -4.85
C PHE A 10 -41.28 -59.63 -3.96
N ARG A 11 -40.96 -59.78 -2.67
CA ARG A 11 -40.80 -58.65 -1.74
C ARG A 11 -39.60 -57.76 -2.10
N LEU A 12 -38.47 -58.36 -2.44
CA LEU A 12 -37.26 -57.65 -2.88
C LEU A 12 -37.48 -56.90 -4.20
N LEU A 13 -38.13 -57.54 -5.18
CA LEU A 13 -38.52 -56.91 -6.45
C LEU A 13 -39.48 -55.73 -6.23
N GLY A 14 -40.49 -55.89 -5.37
CA GLY A 14 -41.42 -54.82 -5.01
C GLY A 14 -40.72 -53.64 -4.30
N ASN A 15 -39.76 -53.92 -3.41
CA ASN A 15 -38.94 -52.89 -2.76
C ASN A 15 -38.06 -52.16 -3.77
N ARG A 16 -37.45 -52.87 -4.73
CA ARG A 16 -36.63 -52.27 -5.79
C ARG A 16 -37.43 -51.36 -6.70
N ARG A 17 -38.64 -51.77 -7.10
CA ARG A 17 -39.56 -50.93 -7.89
C ARG A 17 -39.97 -49.67 -7.13
N ARG A 18 -40.32 -49.77 -5.85
CA ARG A 18 -40.63 -48.61 -5.00
C ARG A 18 -39.46 -47.66 -4.82
N ALA A 19 -38.25 -48.19 -4.61
CA ALA A 19 -37.04 -47.39 -4.52
C ALA A 19 -36.75 -46.63 -5.81
N ASN A 20 -36.91 -47.27 -6.98
CA ASN A 20 -36.74 -46.62 -8.28
C ASN A 20 -37.81 -45.56 -8.55
N SER A 21 -39.08 -45.84 -8.26
CA SER A 21 -40.16 -44.86 -8.37
C SER A 21 -39.91 -43.63 -7.48
N HIS A 22 -39.46 -43.84 -6.24
CA HIS A 22 -39.11 -42.74 -5.34
C HIS A 22 -37.87 -41.95 -5.81
N LYS A 23 -36.89 -42.61 -6.45
CA LYS A 23 -35.76 -41.91 -7.08
C LYS A 23 -36.21 -41.00 -8.22
N ILE A 24 -37.13 -41.49 -9.07
CA ILE A 24 -37.71 -40.71 -10.16
C ILE A 24 -38.50 -39.53 -9.60
N ALA A 25 -39.36 -39.75 -8.60
CA ALA A 25 -40.13 -38.68 -7.96
C ALA A 25 -39.24 -37.59 -7.33
N ARG A 26 -38.06 -37.93 -6.79
CA ARG A 26 -37.10 -36.95 -6.25
C ARG A 26 -36.35 -36.12 -7.30
N GLN A 27 -36.54 -36.39 -8.60
CA GLN A 27 -36.06 -35.49 -9.66
C GLN A 27 -36.93 -34.24 -9.79
N ASP A 28 -38.19 -34.31 -9.34
CA ASP A 28 -39.08 -33.15 -9.25
C ASP A 28 -38.75 -32.30 -8.01
N ASP A 29 -38.56 -30.99 -8.21
CA ASP A 29 -38.12 -30.07 -7.15
C ASP A 29 -39.20 -29.83 -6.10
N GLU A 30 -40.48 -29.80 -6.49
CA GLU A 30 -41.60 -29.63 -5.57
C GLU A 30 -41.75 -30.85 -4.65
N PHE A 31 -41.72 -32.05 -5.21
CA PHE A 31 -41.70 -33.30 -4.45
C PHE A 31 -40.46 -33.39 -3.55
N LYS A 32 -39.27 -33.01 -4.04
CA LYS A 32 -38.02 -33.03 -3.28
C LYS A 32 -38.06 -32.07 -2.09
N THR A 33 -38.57 -30.86 -2.28
CA THR A 33 -38.69 -29.88 -1.19
C THR A 33 -39.70 -30.34 -0.14
N GLU A 34 -40.85 -30.88 -0.55
CA GLU A 34 -41.87 -31.35 0.39
C GLU A 34 -41.46 -32.63 1.13
N ASP A 35 -40.81 -33.60 0.46
CA ASP A 35 -40.24 -34.78 1.12
C ASP A 35 -39.12 -34.38 2.10
N ASN A 36 -38.30 -33.38 1.77
CA ASN A 36 -37.31 -32.83 2.70
C ASN A 36 -37.98 -32.19 3.94
N LYS A 37 -39.05 -31.40 3.77
CA LYS A 37 -39.82 -30.84 4.90
C LYS A 37 -40.40 -31.95 5.77
N ARG A 38 -40.99 -32.98 5.17
CA ARG A 38 -41.56 -34.12 5.90
C ARG A 38 -40.48 -34.88 6.68
N ARG A 39 -39.34 -35.19 6.04
CA ARG A 39 -38.19 -35.82 6.71
C ARG A 39 -37.65 -34.96 7.86
N ALA A 40 -37.56 -33.65 7.68
CA ALA A 40 -37.12 -32.73 8.72
C ALA A 40 -38.06 -32.73 9.93
N LYS A 41 -39.38 -32.77 9.71
CA LYS A 41 -40.39 -32.90 10.79
C LYS A 41 -40.21 -34.21 11.56
N VAL A 42 -40.04 -35.34 10.85
CA VAL A 42 -39.79 -36.66 11.48
C VAL A 42 -38.51 -36.65 12.31
N LEU A 43 -37.41 -36.11 11.76
CA LEU A 43 -36.15 -35.95 12.48
C LEU A 43 -36.28 -35.06 13.73
N LYS A 44 -37.09 -34.00 13.66
CA LYS A 44 -37.34 -33.11 14.80
C LYS A 44 -38.06 -33.84 15.94
N ILE A 45 -39.02 -34.71 15.61
CA ILE A 45 -39.73 -35.56 16.58
C ILE A 45 -38.76 -36.61 17.15
N ALA A 46 -37.99 -37.29 16.30
CA ALA A 46 -37.02 -38.29 16.76
C ALA A 46 -35.96 -37.72 17.72
N ARG A 47 -35.54 -36.46 17.54
CA ARG A 47 -34.61 -35.77 18.46
C ARG A 47 -35.18 -35.40 19.83
N GLN A 48 -36.48 -35.59 20.06
CA GLN A 48 -37.06 -35.47 21.40
C GLN A 48 -36.68 -36.66 22.29
N ASP A 49 -36.35 -37.79 21.67
CA ASP A 49 -35.79 -38.95 22.38
C ASP A 49 -34.30 -38.73 22.66
N ASP A 50 -33.90 -38.86 23.93
CA ASP A 50 -32.55 -38.58 24.38
C ASP A 50 -31.52 -39.60 23.86
N GLU A 51 -31.92 -40.88 23.72
CA GLU A 51 -31.05 -41.93 23.19
C GLU A 51 -30.75 -41.66 21.69
N PHE A 52 -31.79 -41.36 20.91
CA PHE A 52 -31.64 -40.96 19.51
C PHE A 52 -30.81 -39.68 19.37
N LYS A 53 -31.04 -38.67 20.22
CA LYS A 53 -30.30 -37.41 20.19
C LYS A 53 -28.81 -37.60 20.49
N THR A 54 -28.47 -38.40 21.50
CA THR A 54 -27.07 -38.69 21.83
C THR A 54 -26.37 -39.46 20.72
N GLU A 55 -27.05 -40.42 20.09
CA GLU A 55 -26.50 -41.20 18.99
C GLU A 55 -26.37 -40.39 17.68
N ASP A 56 -27.35 -39.54 17.32
CA ASP A 56 -27.26 -38.58 16.20
C ASP A 56 -26.08 -37.61 16.40
N ASN A 57 -25.89 -37.09 17.62
CA ASN A 57 -24.76 -36.24 17.95
C ASN A 57 -23.41 -36.96 17.80
N LYS A 58 -23.29 -38.22 18.27
CA LYS A 58 -22.07 -39.02 18.09
C LYS A 58 -21.76 -39.28 16.62
N ARG A 59 -22.78 -39.58 15.80
CA ARG A 59 -22.62 -39.79 14.36
C ARG A 59 -22.18 -38.52 13.65
N ARG A 60 -22.79 -37.39 13.96
CA ARG A 60 -22.41 -36.06 13.43
C ARG A 60 -20.99 -35.66 13.83
N ALA A 61 -20.62 -35.90 15.09
CA ALA A 61 -19.27 -35.63 15.57
C ALA A 61 -18.22 -36.49 14.83
N LYS A 62 -18.52 -37.78 14.58
CA LYS A 62 -17.66 -38.66 13.76
C LYS A 62 -17.56 -38.18 12.31
N ALA A 63 -18.68 -37.80 11.70
CA ALA A 63 -18.71 -37.27 10.33
C ALA A 63 -17.89 -35.98 10.19
N HIS A 64 -18.06 -35.03 11.10
CA HIS A 64 -17.23 -33.81 11.15
C HIS A 64 -15.75 -34.11 11.37
N LYS A 65 -15.42 -35.13 12.18
CA LYS A 65 -14.04 -35.55 12.39
C LYS A 65 -13.42 -36.16 11.13
N SER A 66 -14.18 -36.94 10.35
CA SER A 66 -13.72 -37.48 9.07
C SER A 66 -13.62 -36.42 7.98
N GLU A 67 -14.58 -35.49 7.88
CA GLU A 67 -14.51 -34.36 6.95
C GLU A 67 -13.35 -33.42 7.30
N GLY A 68 -13.09 -33.21 8.59
CA GLY A 68 -11.93 -32.46 9.06
C GLY A 68 -10.59 -33.17 8.82
N GLN A 69 -10.55 -34.43 8.40
CA GLN A 69 -9.32 -35.09 7.95
C GLN A 69 -9.03 -34.85 6.47
N ASP A 70 -10.05 -34.53 5.67
CA ASP A 70 -9.91 -34.17 4.27
C ASP A 70 -9.22 -32.80 4.13
N ASP A 71 -8.09 -32.78 3.44
CA ASP A 71 -7.29 -31.58 3.23
C ASP A 71 -7.96 -30.59 2.28
N GLU A 72 -8.74 -31.07 1.31
CA GLU A 72 -9.49 -30.18 0.40
C GLU A 72 -10.59 -29.45 1.19
N PHE A 73 -11.33 -30.17 2.03
CA PHE A 73 -12.32 -29.58 2.91
C PHE A 73 -11.71 -28.56 3.89
N LYS A 74 -10.59 -28.88 4.53
CA LYS A 74 -9.87 -27.95 5.43
C LYS A 74 -9.45 -26.67 4.72
N THR A 75 -8.86 -26.79 3.52
CA THR A 75 -8.39 -25.61 2.78
C THR A 75 -9.55 -24.71 2.41
N GLU A 76 -10.68 -25.27 1.99
CA GLU A 76 -11.86 -24.52 1.61
C GLU A 76 -12.57 -23.88 2.82
N ASP A 77 -12.69 -24.58 3.95
CA ASP A 77 -13.20 -24.00 5.20
C ASP A 77 -12.31 -22.85 5.69
N ASN A 78 -10.98 -23.01 5.61
CA ASN A 78 -10.02 -21.94 5.96
C ASN A 78 -10.17 -20.72 5.06
N LYS A 79 -10.39 -20.89 3.74
CA LYS A 79 -10.66 -19.78 2.82
C LYS A 79 -11.94 -19.05 3.21
N ARG A 80 -13.05 -19.78 3.42
CA ARG A 80 -14.34 -19.21 3.82
C ARG A 80 -14.23 -18.40 5.12
N ARG A 81 -13.53 -18.93 6.11
CA ARG A 81 -13.28 -18.22 7.38
C ARG A 81 -12.42 -16.97 7.17
N ALA A 82 -11.39 -17.06 6.33
CA ALA A 82 -10.53 -15.92 6.02
C ALA A 82 -11.31 -14.80 5.30
N GLU A 83 -12.22 -15.15 4.40
CA GLU A 83 -13.10 -14.20 3.72
C GLU A 83 -14.10 -13.56 4.68
N ALA A 84 -14.76 -14.35 5.54
CA ALA A 84 -15.64 -13.83 6.57
C ALA A 84 -14.91 -12.84 7.51
N LEU A 85 -13.67 -13.15 7.89
CA LEU A 85 -12.83 -12.24 8.70
C LEU A 85 -12.44 -10.97 7.94
N LYS A 86 -12.20 -11.03 6.63
CA LYS A 86 -11.92 -9.84 5.81
C LYS A 86 -13.14 -8.92 5.76
N ILE A 87 -14.34 -9.49 5.62
CA ILE A 87 -15.61 -8.74 5.63
C ILE A 87 -15.81 -8.09 7.00
N ALA A 88 -15.66 -8.86 8.08
CA ALA A 88 -15.83 -8.34 9.44
C ALA A 88 -14.85 -7.18 9.77
N ARG A 89 -13.62 -7.20 9.24
CA ARG A 89 -12.65 -6.10 9.41
C ARG A 89 -12.95 -4.80 8.67
N GLN A 90 -14.00 -4.77 7.84
CA GLN A 90 -14.49 -3.51 7.26
C GLN A 90 -15.21 -2.67 8.31
N ASP A 91 -15.75 -3.30 9.35
CA ASP A 91 -16.30 -2.62 10.50
C ASP A 91 -15.18 -2.13 11.43
N ASP A 92 -15.17 -0.84 11.73
CA ASP A 92 -14.09 -0.20 12.50
C ASP A 92 -14.07 -0.64 13.97
N GLU A 93 -15.24 -0.88 14.57
CA GLU A 93 -15.37 -1.34 15.96
C GLU A 93 -14.81 -2.76 16.10
N PHE A 94 -15.22 -3.67 15.21
CA PHE A 94 -14.67 -5.03 15.14
C PHE A 94 -13.16 -5.03 14.91
N LYS A 95 -12.66 -4.15 14.03
CA LYS A 95 -11.22 -4.03 13.74
C LYS A 95 -10.43 -3.55 14.94
N GLU A 96 -10.93 -2.56 15.68
CA GLU A 96 -10.27 -2.07 16.89
C GLU A 96 -10.23 -3.15 17.98
N GLU A 97 -11.32 -3.88 18.16
CA GLU A 97 -11.40 -4.97 19.14
C GLU A 97 -10.55 -6.19 18.75
N ASP A 98 -10.52 -6.61 17.48
CA ASP A 98 -9.60 -7.64 16.97
C ASP A 98 -8.14 -7.24 17.19
N ASN A 99 -7.79 -5.97 16.95
CA ASN A 99 -6.44 -5.45 17.20
C ASN A 99 -6.08 -5.48 18.70
N LYS A 100 -6.99 -5.09 19.60
CA LYS A 100 -6.78 -5.16 21.05
C LYS A 100 -6.54 -6.60 21.51
N ARG A 101 -7.41 -7.53 21.12
CA ARG A 101 -7.27 -8.97 21.45
C ARG A 101 -5.96 -9.56 20.93
N ARG A 102 -5.57 -9.22 19.69
CA ARG A 102 -4.28 -9.65 19.11
C ARG A 102 -3.09 -9.10 19.86
N ALA A 103 -3.14 -7.82 20.26
CA ALA A 103 -2.08 -7.19 21.03
C ALA A 103 -1.93 -7.83 22.42
N GLU A 104 -3.04 -8.15 23.09
CA GLU A 104 -3.04 -8.85 24.38
C GLU A 104 -2.50 -10.28 24.25
N ALA A 105 -2.97 -11.05 23.26
CA ALA A 105 -2.45 -12.39 22.99
C ALA A 105 -0.94 -12.37 22.72
N LEU A 106 -0.44 -11.38 21.98
CA LEU A 106 0.99 -11.21 21.72
C LEU A 106 1.76 -10.83 22.99
N LYS A 107 1.19 -10.01 23.89
CA LYS A 107 1.81 -9.69 25.19
C LYS A 107 1.95 -10.95 26.05
N ILE A 108 0.94 -11.82 26.05
CA ILE A 108 0.97 -13.10 26.77
C ILE A 108 2.00 -14.04 26.14
N ALA A 109 2.00 -14.19 24.81
CA ALA A 109 2.97 -15.03 24.11
C ALA A 109 4.42 -14.58 24.35
N ARG A 110 4.67 -13.26 24.44
CA ARG A 110 5.97 -12.70 24.82
C ARG A 110 6.31 -12.85 26.30
N GLN A 111 5.56 -13.58 27.11
CA GLN A 111 6.05 -14.02 28.42
C GLN A 111 6.95 -15.25 28.29
N ASP A 112 6.70 -16.08 27.27
CA ASP A 112 7.49 -17.25 26.94
C ASP A 112 8.81 -16.85 26.24
N ASP A 113 9.93 -17.40 26.73
CA ASP A 113 11.26 -17.03 26.24
C ASP A 113 11.60 -17.65 24.89
N GLU A 114 11.08 -18.84 24.58
CA GLU A 114 11.25 -19.49 23.28
C GLU A 114 10.55 -18.67 22.18
N PHE A 115 9.32 -18.22 22.46
CA PHE A 115 8.57 -17.32 21.58
C PHE A 115 9.33 -16.01 21.32
N LYS A 116 9.92 -15.39 22.36
CA LYS A 116 10.71 -14.16 22.20
C LYS A 116 11.94 -14.36 21.31
N GLU A 117 12.68 -15.45 21.50
CA GLU A 117 13.87 -15.74 20.70
C GLU A 117 13.49 -16.00 19.24
N GLU A 118 12.43 -16.76 19.00
CA GLU A 118 11.97 -17.01 17.65
C GLU A 118 11.40 -15.75 16.96
N GLU A 119 10.68 -14.89 17.69
CA GLU A 119 10.23 -13.60 17.18
C GLU A 119 11.43 -12.72 16.79
N ARG A 120 12.47 -12.65 17.63
CA ARG A 120 13.72 -11.93 17.33
C ARG A 120 14.41 -12.49 16.08
N ARG A 121 14.53 -13.82 15.97
CA ARG A 121 15.11 -14.50 14.80
C ARG A 121 14.34 -14.18 13.52
N ARG A 122 13.00 -14.27 13.54
CA ARG A 122 12.15 -13.92 12.40
C ARG A 122 12.30 -12.45 12.00
N ASN A 123 12.33 -11.55 12.99
CA ASN A 123 12.50 -10.12 12.71
C ASN A 123 13.88 -9.81 12.12
N ALA A 124 14.94 -10.42 12.65
CA ALA A 124 16.30 -10.30 12.10
C ALA A 124 16.37 -10.78 10.64
N LEU A 125 15.76 -11.94 10.34
CA LEU A 125 15.69 -12.48 8.98
C LEU A 125 14.92 -11.55 8.03
N ARG A 126 13.80 -10.98 8.50
CA ARG A 126 13.01 -10.00 7.74
C ARG A 126 13.83 -8.74 7.43
N ILE A 127 14.57 -8.21 8.40
CA ILE A 127 15.43 -7.03 8.21
C ILE A 127 16.56 -7.36 7.24
N HIS A 128 17.19 -8.52 7.36
CA HIS A 128 18.22 -8.99 6.44
C HIS A 128 17.70 -9.07 5.00
N ASN A 129 16.60 -9.77 4.77
CA ASN A 129 15.98 -9.91 3.45
C ASN A 129 15.56 -8.56 2.85
N ASN A 130 15.00 -7.66 3.66
CA ASN A 130 14.69 -6.31 3.20
C ASN A 130 15.97 -5.55 2.83
N ARG A 131 17.05 -5.68 3.61
CA ARG A 131 18.32 -5.03 3.31
C ARG A 131 18.92 -5.54 2.01
N ASP A 132 18.88 -6.85 1.76
CA ASP A 132 19.36 -7.46 0.51
C ASP A 132 18.54 -7.00 -0.70
N LYS A 133 17.21 -6.87 -0.53
CA LYS A 133 16.32 -6.35 -1.57
C LYS A 133 16.69 -4.92 -2.02
N TYR A 134 17.23 -4.11 -1.12
CA TYR A 134 17.67 -2.73 -1.40
C TYR A 134 19.19 -2.57 -1.45
N LYS A 135 19.94 -3.68 -1.46
CA LYS A 135 21.38 -3.67 -1.68
C LYS A 135 21.62 -3.52 -3.18
N SER A 136 21.23 -2.37 -3.73
CA SER A 136 21.65 -1.97 -5.07
C SER A 136 23.16 -2.03 -5.13
N ASN A 137 23.71 -2.61 -6.19
CA ASN A 137 25.16 -2.69 -6.35
C ASN A 137 25.75 -1.29 -6.19
N PHE A 138 26.85 -1.15 -5.46
CA PHE A 138 27.48 0.16 -5.24
C PHE A 138 27.79 0.82 -6.59
N ASP A 139 28.19 0.03 -7.57
CA ASP A 139 28.45 0.48 -8.94
C ASP A 139 27.19 1.00 -9.64
N ASP A 140 26.02 0.39 -9.41
CA ASP A 140 24.75 0.87 -9.96
C ASP A 140 24.36 2.21 -9.33
N MET A 141 24.54 2.34 -8.00
CA MET A 141 24.29 3.60 -7.29
C MET A 141 25.21 4.72 -7.78
N LYS A 142 26.50 4.40 -7.95
CA LYS A 142 27.51 5.32 -8.47
C LYS A 142 27.17 5.76 -9.89
N SER A 143 26.85 4.80 -10.77
CA SER A 143 26.48 5.07 -12.17
C SER A 143 25.22 5.93 -12.28
N ASN A 144 24.22 5.68 -11.43
CA ASN A 144 23.00 6.48 -11.36
C ASN A 144 23.27 7.90 -10.85
N TYR A 145 24.12 8.05 -9.82
CA TYR A 145 24.52 9.35 -9.33
C TYR A 145 25.27 10.14 -10.39
N GLU A 146 26.31 9.56 -10.99
CA GLU A 146 27.11 10.16 -12.05
C GLU A 146 26.22 10.59 -13.22
N SER A 147 25.27 9.75 -13.64
CA SER A 147 24.33 10.08 -14.71
C SER A 147 23.45 11.28 -14.39
N LYS A 148 23.06 11.47 -13.13
CA LYS A 148 22.23 12.61 -12.69
C LYS A 148 22.99 13.92 -12.51
N ILE A 149 24.32 13.85 -12.32
CA ILE A 149 25.17 15.05 -12.15
C ILE A 149 25.91 15.43 -13.43
N LYS A 150 25.82 14.62 -14.51
CA LYS A 150 26.40 14.93 -15.83
C LYS A 150 25.97 16.31 -16.31
N GLU A 151 24.69 16.60 -16.14
CA GLU A 151 24.12 17.91 -16.38
C GLU A 151 24.09 18.66 -15.05
N GLY A 152 24.78 19.80 -14.99
CA GLY A 152 24.76 20.65 -13.81
C GLY A 152 23.36 21.22 -13.54
N PRO A 153 23.16 21.89 -12.40
CA PRO A 153 21.90 22.57 -12.10
C PRO A 153 21.76 23.81 -13.00
N THR A 154 21.24 23.64 -14.20
CA THR A 154 21.06 24.71 -15.20
C THR A 154 19.63 25.24 -15.25
N HIS A 155 18.68 24.54 -14.65
CA HIS A 155 17.28 24.89 -14.72
C HIS A 155 16.88 25.85 -13.59
N ILE A 156 16.32 27.00 -13.96
CA ILE A 156 15.94 28.04 -13.03
C ILE A 156 14.49 27.83 -12.58
N CYS A 157 14.25 27.90 -11.27
CA CYS A 157 12.90 27.91 -10.71
C CYS A 157 12.26 29.29 -10.87
N SER A 158 11.07 29.38 -11.47
CA SER A 158 10.32 30.62 -11.69
C SER A 158 9.90 31.33 -10.40
N CYS A 159 9.82 30.61 -9.28
CA CYS A 159 9.40 31.17 -7.99
C CYS A 159 10.58 31.62 -7.11
N CYS A 160 11.57 30.74 -6.86
CA CYS A 160 12.70 31.07 -6.00
C CYS A 160 13.95 31.58 -6.73
N GLY A 161 14.00 31.52 -8.07
CA GLY A 161 15.17 31.90 -8.86
C GLY A 161 16.39 30.98 -8.73
N GLY A 162 16.30 29.94 -7.89
CA GLY A 162 17.39 28.99 -7.68
C GLY A 162 17.64 28.10 -8.89
N LEU A 163 18.89 27.67 -9.02
CA LEU A 163 19.37 26.72 -10.01
C LEU A 163 19.19 25.27 -9.52
N TRP A 164 18.55 24.43 -10.32
CA TRP A 164 18.23 23.05 -9.99
C TRP A 164 18.56 22.10 -11.13
N PHE A 165 18.74 20.83 -10.77
CA PHE A 165 18.81 19.74 -11.74
C PHE A 165 17.45 19.49 -12.39
N GLU A 166 17.47 18.94 -13.60
CA GLU A 166 16.26 18.65 -14.39
C GLU A 166 15.25 17.80 -13.59
N TYR A 167 15.72 16.73 -12.94
CA TYR A 167 14.89 15.84 -12.14
C TYR A 167 14.22 16.50 -10.92
N SER A 168 14.75 17.65 -10.47
CA SER A 168 14.24 18.41 -9.32
C SER A 168 13.23 19.48 -9.71
N ILE A 169 13.02 19.71 -11.01
CA ILE A 169 12.08 20.68 -11.54
C ILE A 169 10.90 19.99 -12.22
N ARG A 170 9.74 20.64 -12.13
CA ARG A 170 8.54 20.27 -12.87
C ARG A 170 8.02 21.48 -13.63
N GLU A 171 7.61 21.24 -14.85
CA GLU A 171 7.07 22.26 -15.74
C GLU A 171 5.55 22.33 -15.62
N TYR A 172 5.02 23.54 -15.63
CA TYR A 172 3.60 23.85 -15.53
C TYR A 172 3.23 24.96 -16.51
N THR A 173 2.01 24.91 -17.01
CA THR A 173 1.38 26.07 -17.65
C THR A 173 0.48 26.80 -16.64
N VAL A 174 0.18 28.07 -16.91
CA VAL A 174 -0.75 28.86 -16.09
C VAL A 174 -2.12 28.17 -16.03
N GLU A 175 -2.58 27.59 -17.15
CA GLU A 175 -3.82 26.82 -17.24
C GLU A 175 -3.82 25.58 -16.32
N MET A 176 -2.70 24.85 -16.26
CA MET A 176 -2.58 23.68 -15.37
C MET A 176 -2.66 24.04 -13.89
N LEU A 177 -2.15 25.21 -13.50
CA LEU A 177 -2.19 25.68 -12.12
C LEU A 177 -3.58 26.24 -11.77
N THR A 178 -4.20 26.97 -12.68
CA THR A 178 -5.56 27.49 -12.49
C THR A 178 -6.60 26.37 -12.42
N ASN A 179 -6.48 25.32 -13.23
CA ASN A 179 -7.32 24.12 -13.14
C ASN A 179 -7.21 23.40 -11.77
N LYS A 180 -6.12 23.61 -11.03
CA LYS A 180 -5.95 23.07 -9.67
C LYS A 180 -6.52 23.98 -8.58
N GLY A 181 -7.21 25.05 -8.95
CA GLY A 181 -7.85 25.99 -8.03
C GLY A 181 -6.96 27.14 -7.56
N LEU A 182 -5.82 27.38 -8.22
CA LEU A 182 -4.96 28.54 -7.93
C LEU A 182 -5.46 29.79 -8.67
N LYS A 183 -5.49 30.93 -7.99
CA LYS A 183 -5.87 32.22 -8.59
C LYS A 183 -4.78 32.72 -9.55
N ALA A 184 -5.17 33.29 -10.69
CA ALA A 184 -4.22 33.82 -11.67
C ALA A 184 -3.32 34.93 -11.10
N GLU A 185 -3.88 35.83 -10.27
CA GLU A 185 -3.14 36.89 -9.58
C GLU A 185 -2.05 36.33 -8.64
N PHE A 186 -2.35 35.23 -7.95
CA PHE A 186 -1.40 34.55 -7.07
C PHE A 186 -0.25 33.94 -7.87
N ILE A 187 -0.53 33.40 -9.06
CA ILE A 187 0.48 32.84 -9.96
C ILE A 187 1.39 33.95 -10.51
N ASP A 188 0.83 35.10 -10.95
CA ASP A 188 1.63 36.22 -11.47
C ASP A 188 2.53 36.84 -10.39
N THR A 189 2.05 36.90 -9.15
CA THR A 189 2.83 37.40 -8.01
C THR A 189 3.99 36.47 -7.66
N LEU A 190 3.79 35.16 -7.75
CA LEU A 190 4.79 34.15 -7.37
C LEU A 190 5.81 33.86 -8.47
N CYS A 191 5.37 33.87 -9.73
CA CYS A 191 6.23 33.55 -10.87
C CYS A 191 6.93 34.82 -11.34
N TYR A 192 7.94 35.21 -10.57
CA TYR A 192 8.75 36.41 -10.86
C TYR A 192 9.35 36.37 -12.26
N LEU A 193 9.77 35.19 -12.72
CA LEU A 193 10.23 34.97 -14.09
C LEU A 193 9.04 34.65 -15.00
N LYS A 194 8.62 35.63 -15.81
CA LYS A 194 7.48 35.56 -16.72
C LYS A 194 7.81 34.80 -18.01
N HIS A 195 8.05 33.50 -17.90
CA HIS A 195 8.19 32.61 -19.05
C HIS A 195 6.86 31.92 -19.38
N ALA A 196 6.65 31.54 -20.65
CA ALA A 196 5.46 30.81 -21.08
C ALA A 196 5.32 29.45 -20.37
N ILE A 197 6.44 28.85 -19.97
CA ILE A 197 6.50 27.61 -19.19
C ILE A 197 7.04 27.96 -17.80
N ILE A 198 6.25 27.66 -16.77
CA ILE A 198 6.61 27.88 -15.37
C ILE A 198 7.36 26.66 -14.86
N LYS A 199 8.61 26.84 -14.43
CA LYS A 199 9.45 25.78 -13.87
C LYS A 199 9.46 25.90 -12.35
N LEU A 200 8.99 24.88 -11.64
CA LEU A 200 8.94 24.90 -10.17
C LEU A 200 9.80 23.77 -9.59
N CYS A 201 10.63 24.10 -8.61
CA CYS A 201 11.33 23.09 -7.82
C CYS A 201 10.35 22.34 -6.89
N VAL A 202 10.76 21.18 -6.39
CA VAL A 202 9.92 20.31 -5.54
C VAL A 202 9.36 21.05 -4.31
N THR A 203 10.17 21.87 -3.65
CA THR A 203 9.77 22.65 -2.47
C THR A 203 8.77 23.74 -2.82
N CYS A 204 9.08 24.60 -3.80
CA CYS A 204 8.16 25.67 -4.21
C CYS A 204 6.82 25.10 -4.67
N ARG A 205 6.84 24.01 -5.46
CA ARG A 205 5.63 23.30 -5.88
C ARG A 205 4.79 22.87 -4.67
N LYS A 206 5.40 22.26 -3.65
CA LYS A 206 4.69 21.77 -2.46
C LYS A 206 3.96 22.91 -1.74
N ASP A 207 4.63 24.04 -1.56
CA ASP A 207 4.07 25.20 -0.86
C ASP A 207 2.98 25.87 -1.70
N ILE A 208 3.20 26.05 -3.01
CA ILE A 208 2.23 26.64 -3.94
C ILE A 208 0.96 25.79 -4.02
N MET A 209 1.08 24.46 -4.11
CA MET A 209 -0.06 23.55 -4.11
C MET A 209 -0.85 23.58 -2.79
N SER A 210 -0.23 24.07 -1.71
CA SER A 210 -0.86 24.28 -0.41
C SER A 210 -1.39 25.71 -0.23
N ASN A 211 -1.48 26.52 -1.30
CA ASN A 211 -1.83 27.95 -1.27
C ASN A 211 -0.94 28.80 -0.34
N LYS A 212 0.32 28.42 -0.17
CA LYS A 212 1.31 29.16 0.64
C LYS A 212 2.38 29.76 -0.26
N ILE A 213 2.84 30.96 0.10
CA ILE A 213 3.97 31.61 -0.55
C ILE A 213 5.25 30.94 -0.04
N PRO A 214 6.10 30.37 -0.93
CA PRO A 214 7.37 29.78 -0.51
C PRO A 214 8.26 30.82 0.19
N ASN A 215 8.96 30.42 1.26
CA ASN A 215 9.81 31.34 2.02
C ASN A 215 10.91 31.97 1.16
N LEU A 216 11.49 31.19 0.25
CA LEU A 216 12.54 31.61 -0.67
C LEU A 216 11.99 32.22 -1.99
N SER A 217 10.72 32.61 -2.03
CA SER A 217 10.13 33.26 -3.20
C SER A 217 10.79 34.62 -3.45
N LEU A 218 11.08 34.93 -4.71
CA LEU A 218 11.61 36.25 -5.12
C LEU A 218 10.62 37.37 -4.78
N SER A 219 9.31 37.06 -4.74
CA SER A 219 8.25 37.98 -4.32
C SER A 219 8.40 38.49 -2.88
N ASN A 220 9.16 37.79 -2.02
CA ASN A 220 9.39 38.17 -0.62
C ASN A 220 10.52 39.19 -0.46
N GLY A 221 10.87 39.94 -1.51
CA GLY A 221 12.00 40.87 -1.49
C GLY A 221 13.37 40.21 -1.58
N LEU A 222 13.42 38.93 -1.97
CA LEU A 222 14.67 38.22 -2.31
C LEU A 222 15.11 38.45 -3.75
N ALA A 223 14.30 39.15 -4.55
CA ALA A 223 14.68 39.58 -5.88
C ALA A 223 15.88 40.52 -5.85
N PHE A 224 16.78 40.36 -6.82
CA PHE A 224 17.86 41.31 -7.02
C PHE A 224 17.29 42.67 -7.45
N TYR A 225 17.88 43.74 -6.94
CA TYR A 225 17.59 45.09 -7.38
C TYR A 225 17.96 45.26 -8.86
N GLU A 226 17.21 46.09 -9.57
CA GLU A 226 17.59 46.47 -10.93
C GLU A 226 18.94 47.18 -10.91
N VAL A 227 19.85 46.75 -11.76
CA VAL A 227 21.16 47.38 -11.89
C VAL A 227 20.97 48.83 -12.34
N PRO A 228 21.48 49.84 -11.61
CA PRO A 228 21.41 51.24 -12.00
C PRO A 228 21.98 51.48 -13.40
N ASN A 229 21.39 52.39 -14.18
CA ASN A 229 21.83 52.66 -15.55
C ASN A 229 23.30 53.09 -15.66
N CYS A 230 23.81 53.80 -14.65
CA CYS A 230 25.24 54.18 -14.59
C CYS A 230 26.19 52.97 -14.53
N LEU A 231 25.75 51.84 -13.95
CA LEU A 231 26.55 50.61 -13.86
C LEU A 231 26.40 49.73 -15.11
N LYS A 232 25.29 49.85 -15.86
CA LYS A 232 25.07 49.12 -17.11
C LYS A 232 25.99 49.57 -18.26
N ILE A 233 26.56 50.77 -18.17
CA ILE A 233 27.43 51.36 -19.20
C ILE A 233 28.87 50.84 -19.07
N LEU A 234 29.24 50.30 -17.91
CA LEU A 234 30.60 49.87 -17.63
C LEU A 234 31.01 48.72 -18.55
N THR A 235 32.25 48.78 -19.02
CA THR A 235 32.90 47.67 -19.69
C THR A 235 33.21 46.55 -18.69
N GLU A 236 33.37 45.31 -19.18
CA GLU A 236 33.73 44.16 -18.34
C GLU A 236 35.02 44.42 -17.51
N LEU A 237 35.95 45.21 -18.06
CA LEU A 237 37.18 45.59 -17.38
C LEU A 237 36.90 46.59 -16.24
N GLU A 238 36.11 47.63 -16.51
CA GLU A 238 35.72 48.62 -15.50
C GLU A 238 34.91 47.98 -14.38
N GLU A 239 33.95 47.10 -14.72
CA GLU A 239 33.17 46.31 -13.76
C GLU A 239 34.09 45.51 -12.83
N ARG A 240 35.13 44.86 -13.37
CA ARG A 240 36.13 44.14 -12.57
C ARG A 240 36.96 45.05 -11.68
N LEU A 241 37.30 46.26 -12.13
CA LEU A 241 38.07 47.22 -11.34
C LEU A 241 37.27 47.81 -10.18
N ILE A 242 35.96 48.03 -10.35
CA ILE A 242 35.08 48.54 -9.29
C ILE A 242 34.49 47.43 -8.41
N SER A 243 34.57 46.17 -8.86
CA SER A 243 34.09 45.03 -8.07
C SER A 243 34.91 44.92 -6.79
N PRO A 244 34.28 44.72 -5.61
CA PRO A 244 35.01 44.50 -4.37
C PRO A 244 35.83 43.19 -4.37
N ARG A 245 35.71 42.36 -5.42
CA ARG A 245 36.68 41.29 -5.71
C ARG A 245 37.99 41.93 -6.17
N ILE A 246 38.96 42.00 -5.26
CA ILE A 246 40.32 42.47 -5.52
C ILE A 246 40.89 41.71 -6.74
N PRO A 247 41.11 42.36 -7.90
CA PRO A 247 41.53 41.71 -9.15
C PRO A 247 42.89 41.01 -9.07
N PHE A 248 43.65 41.26 -8.00
CA PHE A 248 45.03 40.81 -7.81
C PHE A 248 45.21 39.82 -6.64
N MET A 249 44.13 39.30 -6.04
CA MET A 249 44.24 38.24 -5.04
C MET A 249 44.67 36.93 -5.71
N VAL A 250 45.98 36.66 -5.70
CA VAL A 250 46.54 35.40 -6.15
C VAL A 250 46.61 34.45 -4.96
N ILE A 251 45.94 33.32 -5.05
CA ILE A 251 46.09 32.22 -4.09
C ILE A 251 47.52 31.67 -4.24
N ARG A 252 48.37 31.90 -3.24
CA ARG A 252 49.75 31.38 -3.22
C ARG A 252 49.94 30.43 -2.04
N SER A 253 50.86 29.48 -2.19
CA SER A 253 51.29 28.62 -1.09
C SER A 253 52.02 29.47 -0.04
N LEU A 254 51.52 29.53 1.18
CA LEU A 254 52.10 30.28 2.31
C LEU A 254 53.29 29.57 2.96
N GLY A 255 53.65 28.36 2.50
CA GLY A 255 54.77 27.58 3.01
C GLY A 255 54.79 26.15 2.46
N SER A 256 55.67 25.30 3.00
CA SER A 256 55.83 23.89 2.57
C SER A 256 54.62 22.99 2.91
N CYS A 257 53.73 23.44 3.80
CA CYS A 257 52.61 22.65 4.32
C CYS A 257 51.33 22.71 3.48
N LYS A 258 51.39 23.03 2.17
CA LYS A 258 50.22 23.11 1.25
C LYS A 258 49.10 24.05 1.70
N GLN A 259 49.35 24.93 2.67
CA GLN A 259 48.40 25.96 3.05
C GLN A 259 48.41 27.06 2.01
N PHE A 260 47.24 27.39 1.50
CA PHE A 260 47.06 28.45 0.52
C PHE A 260 46.49 29.68 1.22
N GLY A 261 47.08 30.83 0.93
CA GLY A 261 46.70 32.12 1.47
C GLY A 261 46.32 33.09 0.38
N LEU A 262 45.46 34.03 0.77
CA LEU A 262 45.15 35.21 -0.01
C LEU A 262 46.08 36.34 0.44
N LYS A 263 46.70 37.04 -0.52
CA LYS A 263 47.42 38.29 -0.27
C LYS A 263 46.80 39.39 -1.12
#